data_AF-A0A8X7RAD4-F1
#
_entry.id   AF-A0A8X7RAD4-F1
#
_cell.length_a   1.000
_cell.length_b   1.000
_cell.length_c   1.000
_cell.angle_alpha   90.00
_cell.angle_beta   90.00
_cell.angle_gamma   90.00
#
_symmetry.space_group_name_H-M   'P 1'
#
loop_
_entity.id
_entity.type
_entity.pdbx_description
1 polymer ?
#
loop_
_entity_poly.entity_id
_entity_poly.type
_entity_poly.pdbx_seq_one_letter_code
_entity_poly.pdbx_strand_id
1 'polypeptide(L)' 'MWLANGQIHLMLITSSGGDLDKKARKKLRHMALAYKVPVITTVARALATAEGIKSLKPSTIKMNALHHFFEVKNESFLLV' A
#
# COMPACT_ATOMS: atom_id res chain seq x y z
N MET A 1 19.23 2.68 8.27
CA MET A 1 18.86 2.29 6.88
C MET A 1 17.56 3.00 6.52
N TRP A 2 17.47 3.69 5.38
CA TRP A 2 16.37 4.64 5.04
C TRP A 2 14.96 4.05 5.14
N LEU A 3 14.78 2.76 4.77
CA LEU A 3 13.52 2.01 4.97
C LEU A 3 13.11 1.92 6.45
N ALA A 4 14.06 1.67 7.36
CA ALA A 4 13.80 1.53 8.79
C ALA A 4 13.44 2.87 9.45
N ASN A 5 13.88 3.98 8.85
CA ASN A 5 13.61 5.34 9.34
C ASN A 5 12.29 5.91 8.77
N GLY A 6 11.52 5.12 8.02
CA GLY A 6 10.25 5.56 7.44
C GLY A 6 10.38 6.59 6.31
N GLN A 7 11.58 6.87 5.80
CA GLN A 7 11.79 7.88 4.75
C GLN A 7 11.39 7.40 3.35
N ILE A 8 11.16 6.10 3.18
CA ILE A 8 10.74 5.49 1.92
C ILE A 8 9.31 4.97 2.08
N HIS A 9 8.38 5.58 1.37
CA HIS A 9 6.94 5.25 1.44
C HIS A 9 6.49 4.35 0.28
N LEU A 10 7.31 4.19 -0.76
CA LEU A 10 7.06 3.36 -1.93
C LEU A 10 8.38 2.93 -2.55
N MET A 11 8.48 1.69 -3.01
CA MET A 11 9.66 1.20 -3.71
C MET A 11 9.29 0.67 -5.10
N LEU A 12 9.98 1.16 -6.14
CA LEU A 12 9.89 0.65 -7.50
C LEU A 12 11.13 -0.19 -7.80
N ILE A 13 10.92 -1.48 -8.09
CA ILE A 13 12.00 -2.43 -8.38
C ILE A 13 11.72 -3.16 -9.69
N THR A 14 12.14 -2.59 -10.80
CA THR A 14 12.05 -3.23 -12.12
C THR A 14 13.24 -4.18 -12.33
N SER A 15 13.00 -5.31 -12.99
CA SER A 15 14.05 -6.29 -13.30
C SER A 15 14.84 -5.84 -14.51
N SER A 16 16.17 -5.87 -14.43
CA SER A 16 17.07 -5.69 -15.58
C SER A 16 17.39 -7.01 -16.31
N GLY A 17 16.99 -8.15 -15.76
CA GLY A 17 17.06 -9.48 -16.41
C GLY A 17 18.23 -10.37 -15.98
N GLY A 18 19.22 -9.86 -15.25
CA GLY A 18 20.39 -10.63 -14.79
C GLY A 18 20.20 -11.44 -13.50
N ASP A 19 21.08 -12.42 -13.25
CA ASP A 19 21.03 -13.24 -12.03
C ASP A 19 21.48 -12.50 -10.76
N LEU A 20 22.45 -11.57 -10.88
CA LEU A 20 22.83 -10.66 -9.80
C LEU A 20 21.65 -9.75 -9.41
N ASP A 21 20.88 -9.29 -10.41
CA ASP A 21 19.64 -8.56 -10.19
C ASP A 21 18.64 -9.40 -9.38
N LYS A 22 18.41 -10.68 -9.72
CA LYS A 22 17.46 -11.54 -9.00
C LYS A 22 17.73 -11.61 -7.49
N LYS A 23 18.99 -11.80 -7.07
CA LYS A 23 19.38 -11.88 -5.65
C LYS A 23 19.19 -10.54 -4.94
N ALA A 24 19.68 -9.44 -5.52
CA ALA A 24 19.55 -8.10 -4.96
C ALA A 24 18.07 -7.70 -4.83
N ARG A 25 17.28 -7.93 -5.88
CA ARG A 25 15.83 -7.67 -5.93
C ARG A 25 15.07 -8.44 -4.86
N LYS A 26 15.44 -9.71 -4.62
CA LYS A 26 14.84 -10.53 -3.55
C LYS A 26 15.11 -9.93 -2.18
N LYS A 27 16.35 -9.51 -1.91
CA LYS A 27 16.71 -8.86 -0.64
C LYS A 27 15.93 -7.56 -0.43
N LEU A 28 15.83 -6.71 -1.45
CA LEU A 28 15.04 -5.47 -1.41
C LEU A 28 13.56 -5.74 -1.13
N ARG A 29 12.94 -6.71 -1.82
CA ARG A 29 11.54 -7.09 -1.58
C ARG A 29 11.29 -7.61 -0.17
N HIS A 30 12.20 -8.42 0.37
CA HIS A 30 12.09 -8.91 1.75
C HIS A 30 12.21 -7.78 2.77
N MET A 31 13.12 -6.82 2.55
CA MET A 31 13.22 -5.65 3.43
C MET A 31 11.95 -4.79 3.37
N ALA A 32 11.45 -4.49 2.16
CA ALA A 32 10.22 -3.73 2.02
C ALA A 32 9.02 -4.42 2.69
N LEU A 33 8.93 -5.75 2.60
CA LEU A 33 7.92 -6.53 3.33
C LEU A 33 8.06 -6.40 4.85
N ALA A 34 9.28 -6.53 5.38
CA ALA A 34 9.55 -6.41 6.82
C ALA A 34 9.14 -5.02 7.36
N TYR A 35 9.35 -3.97 6.58
CA TYR A 35 8.99 -2.59 6.93
C TYR A 35 7.60 -2.15 6.42
N LYS A 36 6.79 -3.07 5.88
CA LYS A 36 5.43 -2.79 5.35
C LYS A 36 5.40 -1.67 4.30
N VAL A 37 6.47 -1.54 3.52
CA VAL A 37 6.56 -0.58 2.42
C VAL A 37 6.02 -1.22 1.14
N PRO A 38 5.04 -0.61 0.45
CA PRO A 38 4.53 -1.11 -0.82
C PRO A 38 5.65 -1.23 -1.88
N VAL A 39 5.60 -2.32 -2.65
CA VAL A 39 6.56 -2.58 -3.73
C VAL A 39 5.85 -2.73 -5.08
N ILE A 40 6.39 -2.06 -6.08
CA ILE A 40 5.99 -2.19 -7.49
C ILE A 40 7.14 -2.86 -8.26
N THR A 41 6.85 -3.92 -9.00
CA THR A 41 7.88 -4.69 -9.72
C THR A 41 7.80 -4.62 -11.25
N THR A 42 6.78 -3.96 -11.79
CA THR A 42 6.55 -3.86 -13.23
C THR A 42 6.29 -2.40 -13.61
N VAL A 43 6.71 -2.04 -14.82
CA VAL A 43 6.52 -0.67 -15.35
C VAL A 43 5.05 -0.36 -15.51
N ALA A 44 4.24 -1.29 -16.03
CA ALA A 44 2.79 -1.11 -16.16
C ALA A 44 2.11 -0.76 -14.83
N ARG A 45 2.48 -1.44 -13.72
CA ARG A 45 1.95 -1.14 -12.39
C ARG A 45 2.46 0.20 -11.86
N ALA A 46 3.70 0.57 -12.20
CA ALA A 46 4.26 1.87 -11.83
C ALA A 46 3.48 3.02 -12.49
N LEU A 47 3.23 2.91 -13.80
CA LEU A 47 2.44 3.87 -14.56
C LEU A 47 1.01 3.98 -14.03
N ALA A 48 0.33 2.85 -13.82
CA ALA A 48 -1.02 2.84 -13.25
C ALA A 48 -1.08 3.50 -11.86
N THR A 49 -0.07 3.24 -11.02
CA THR A 49 0.01 3.85 -9.68
C THR A 49 0.27 5.35 -9.77
N ALA A 50 1.15 5.79 -10.68
CA ALA A 50 1.44 7.21 -10.90
C ALA A 50 0.20 7.98 -11.37
N GLU A 51 -0.54 7.44 -12.34
CA GLU A 51 -1.80 8.02 -12.80
C GLU A 51 -2.86 8.06 -11.69
N GLY A 52 -2.98 7.00 -10.87
CA GLY A 52 -3.88 7.00 -9.72
C GLY A 52 -3.53 8.06 -8.65
N ILE A 53 -2.24 8.24 -8.35
CA ILE A 53 -1.78 9.30 -7.43
C ILE A 53 -2.08 10.67 -8.02
N LYS A 54 -1.84 10.85 -9.32
CA LYS A 54 -2.10 12.09 -10.04
C LYS A 54 -3.59 12.45 -10.03
N SER A 55 -4.49 11.47 -10.21
CA SER A 55 -5.93 11.70 -10.13
C SER A 55 -6.40 12.05 -8.71
N LEU A 56 -5.72 11.51 -7.68
CA LEU A 56 -6.08 11.75 -6.27
C LEU A 56 -5.58 13.10 -5.73
N LYS A 57 -4.41 13.57 -6.16
CA LYS A 57 -3.77 14.82 -5.66
C LYS A 57 -4.68 16.07 -5.67
N PRO A 58 -5.42 16.39 -6.76
CA PRO A 58 -6.26 17.59 -6.79
C PRO A 58 -7.64 17.38 -6.14
N SER A 59 -7.99 16.14 -5.76
CA SER A 59 -9.33 15.81 -5.29
C SER A 59 -9.45 15.90 -3.76
N THR A 60 -10.54 16.51 -3.28
CA THR A 60 -10.93 16.38 -1.87
C THR A 60 -11.53 15.01 -1.65
N ILE A 61 -10.76 14.09 -1.07
CA ILE A 61 -11.25 12.76 -0.70
C ILE A 61 -12.17 12.92 0.51
N LYS A 62 -13.46 12.57 0.35
CA LYS A 62 -14.39 12.45 1.47
C LYS A 62 -14.29 11.05 2.05
N MET A 63 -13.82 10.95 3.30
CA MET A 63 -13.83 9.71 4.05
C MET A 63 -15.18 9.56 4.75
N ASN A 64 -16.05 8.73 4.20
CA ASN A 64 -17.29 8.37 4.86
C ASN A 64 -17.01 7.22 5.84
N ALA A 65 -17.35 7.40 7.11
CA ALA A 65 -17.11 6.35 8.09
C ALA A 65 -18.12 5.21 7.91
N LEU A 66 -17.62 3.97 7.81
CA LEU A 66 -18.45 2.77 7.60
C LEU A 66 -19.56 2.62 8.64
N HIS A 67 -19.31 3.01 9.90
CA HIS A 67 -20.30 2.92 10.96
C HIS A 67 -21.53 3.82 10.76
N HIS A 68 -21.48 4.83 9.89
CA HIS A 68 -22.68 5.62 9.55
C HIS A 68 -23.70 4.83 8.72
N PHE A 69 -23.31 3.68 8.14
CA PHE A 69 -24.17 2.87 7.28
C PHE A 69 -24.78 1.66 7.98
N PHE A 70 -24.35 1.34 9.21
CA PHE A 70 -24.85 0.19 9.97
C PHE A 70 -25.43 0.66 11.29
N GLU A 71 -26.74 0.48 11.48
CA GLU A 71 -27.37 0.61 12.79
C GLU A 71 -26.93 -0.56 13.67
N VAL A 72 -26.29 -0.26 14.81
CA VAL A 72 -26.10 -1.26 15.86
C VAL A 72 -27.48 -1.51 16.46
N LYS A 73 -28.13 -2.62 16.09
CA LYS A 73 -29.31 -3.10 16.80
C LYS A 73 -28.88 -3.44 18.23
N ASN A 74 -29.16 -2.54 19.16
CA ASN A 74 -29.17 -2.88 20.57
C ASN A 74 -30.40 -3.75 20.80
N GLU A 75 -30.25 -5.05 20.58
CA GLU A 75 -31.20 -6.04 21.08
C GLU A 75 -30.98 -6.12 22.59
N SER A 76 -31.63 -5.20 23.31
CA SER A 76 -31.80 -5.33 24.74
C SER A 76 -32.62 -6.60 24.98
N PHE A 77 -31.94 -7.68 25.33
CA PHE A 77 -32.54 -8.86 25.93
C PHE A 77 -33.16 -8.44 27.26
N LEU A 78 -34.40 -7.93 27.21
CA LEU A 78 -35.30 -7.93 28.35
C LEU A 78 -35.60 -9.40 28.65
N LEU A 79 -34.79 -9.99 29.53
CA LEU A 79 -35.13 -11.21 30.24
C LEU A 79 -36.33 -10.87 31.14
N VAL A 80 -37.52 -11.21 30.65
CA VAL A 80 -38.72 -11.48 31.46
C VAL A 80 -38.73 -12.97 31.77
#